data_AF-A0A9W3D4E5-F1
#
_entry.id   AF-A0A9W3D4E5-F1
#
_cell.length_a   1.000
_cell.length_b   1.000
_cell.length_c   1.000
_cell.angle_alpha   90.00
_cell.angle_beta   90.00
_cell.angle_gamma   90.00
#
_symmetry.space_group_name_H-M   'P 1'
#
loop_
_entity.id
_entity.type
_entity.pdbx_description
1 polymer ?
#
loop_
_entity_poly.entity_id
_entity_poly.type
_entity_poly.pdbx_seq_one_letter_code
_entity_poly.pdbx_strand_id
1 'polypeptide(L)'
;MTTTPRSAAARSSLEQESPMVPPPPPPRRVVNLTEDNRSLINALRSATTTPQETDTFMQSLGNLMTGGASQFRDVISELDAADLRKMASFLTSNSRYFLSIARNKNGSHLLQELLGKTADADTFFFAAFFRSFLEIMTDKEASKVVIQGLRVFSNVMKEALFPHILEHAVYLACDQHGCVSLNLCITVLDDPHFRTFFLHAVVVNAVPFSHHAYGNFVVQHVLDLNDLHCTRDIAVSLRGHCVGLSFQKYGSYIVEKLLNTKESMVVVVEELLECQGDRLMRLARGTYGNFVVYKALRVTQAEVNATADLFRDLVNKLRPFRDLLRGSYSNGIAGILNSVD
;
A
#
# COMPACT_ATOMS: atom_id res chain seq x y z
N MET A 1 -13.73 -16.52 -70.98
CA MET A 1 -12.35 -16.03 -71.19
C MET A 1 -12.38 -14.53 -71.07
N THR A 2 -11.75 -13.94 -70.05
CA THR A 2 -11.26 -12.56 -70.11
C THR A 2 -10.25 -12.35 -69.00
N THR A 3 -9.00 -12.23 -69.44
CA THR A 3 -7.81 -11.83 -68.69
C THR A 3 -7.70 -10.29 -68.64
N THR A 4 -7.08 -9.83 -67.55
CA THR A 4 -6.48 -8.52 -67.22
C THR A 4 -5.70 -7.82 -68.38
N PRO A 5 -5.34 -6.49 -68.35
CA PRO A 5 -4.58 -5.85 -67.25
C PRO A 5 -4.61 -4.30 -67.03
N ARG A 6 -3.96 -3.92 -65.90
CA ARG A 6 -3.34 -2.66 -65.41
C ARG A 6 -3.21 -1.44 -66.36
N SER A 7 -3.46 -0.21 -65.86
CA SER A 7 -2.48 0.71 -65.20
C SER A 7 -2.97 2.18 -65.17
N ALA A 8 -2.62 2.94 -64.12
CA ALA A 8 -2.45 4.41 -64.03
C ALA A 8 -2.65 4.81 -62.55
N ALA A 9 -2.04 5.81 -61.92
CA ALA A 9 -0.90 6.69 -62.13
C ALA A 9 -0.83 7.54 -60.83
N ALA A 10 0.36 7.97 -60.38
CA ALA A 10 0.63 9.32 -59.86
C ALA A 10 1.90 9.39 -58.99
N ARG A 11 2.83 10.18 -59.53
CA ARG A 11 4.12 10.70 -59.05
C ARG A 11 4.16 11.13 -57.58
N SER A 12 5.25 10.77 -56.89
CA SER A 12 5.70 11.36 -55.62
C SER A 12 6.64 12.55 -55.87
N SER A 13 6.35 13.70 -55.28
CA SER A 13 7.29 14.82 -55.16
C SER A 13 8.01 14.71 -53.83
N LEU A 14 9.35 14.67 -53.87
CA LEU A 14 10.22 14.72 -52.69
C LEU A 14 10.45 16.19 -52.33
N GLU A 15 9.89 16.65 -51.21
CA GLU A 15 10.29 17.91 -50.56
C GLU A 15 11.47 17.62 -49.63
N GLN A 16 12.58 18.35 -49.81
CA GLN A 16 13.73 18.34 -48.90
C GLN A 16 13.37 19.15 -47.64
N GLU A 17 13.15 18.48 -46.50
CA GLU A 17 13.09 19.14 -45.20
C GLU A 17 14.49 19.64 -44.80
N SER A 18 14.56 20.93 -44.44
CA SER A 18 15.77 21.54 -43.88
C SER A 18 15.95 21.12 -42.42
N PRO A 19 17.19 20.96 -41.90
CA PRO A 19 17.42 20.48 -40.55
C PRO A 19 16.90 21.50 -39.53
N MET A 20 15.87 21.11 -38.77
CA MET A 20 15.25 21.92 -37.73
C MET A 20 16.24 22.06 -36.56
N VAL A 21 16.80 23.26 -36.38
CA VAL A 21 17.62 23.58 -35.21
C VAL A 21 16.72 23.52 -33.97
N PRO A 22 17.07 22.73 -32.93
CA PRO A 22 16.27 22.65 -31.72
C PRO A 22 16.19 24.04 -31.05
N PRO A 23 15.03 24.41 -30.49
CA PRO A 23 14.88 25.69 -29.81
C PRO A 23 15.88 25.79 -28.65
N PRO A 24 16.42 26.99 -28.38
CA PRO A 24 17.35 27.19 -27.27
C PRO A 24 16.69 26.77 -25.94
N PRO A 25 17.45 26.19 -25.01
CA PRO A 25 16.92 25.81 -23.71
C PRO A 25 16.31 27.04 -23.02
N PRO A 26 15.18 26.88 -22.31
CA PRO A 26 14.55 28.00 -21.62
C PRO A 26 15.55 28.66 -20.66
N PRO A 27 15.51 29.99 -20.52
CA PRO A 27 16.41 30.71 -19.61
C PRO A 27 16.26 30.15 -18.19
N ARG A 28 17.39 29.85 -17.53
CA ARG A 28 17.40 29.46 -16.12
C ARG A 28 16.64 30.51 -15.32
N ARG A 29 15.59 30.09 -14.62
CA ARG A 29 14.82 30.95 -13.72
C ARG A 29 15.79 31.55 -12.70
N VAL A 30 15.94 32.87 -12.68
CA VAL A 30 16.70 33.54 -11.62
C VAL A 30 15.89 33.40 -10.34
N VAL A 31 16.40 32.61 -9.41
CA VAL A 31 15.77 32.36 -8.12
C VAL A 31 16.09 33.53 -7.20
N ASN A 32 15.10 34.39 -6.91
CA ASN A 32 15.26 35.47 -5.94
C ASN A 32 15.09 34.93 -4.52
N LEU A 33 16.20 34.47 -3.94
CA LEU A 33 16.26 34.06 -2.53
C LEU A 33 16.05 35.26 -1.60
N THR A 34 15.31 35.04 -0.51
CA THR A 34 15.24 35.97 0.62
C THR A 34 16.60 36.05 1.32
N GLU A 35 16.84 37.14 2.05
CA GLU A 35 18.10 37.31 2.79
C GLU A 35 18.31 36.23 3.86
N ASP A 36 17.21 35.79 4.48
CA ASP A 36 17.22 34.67 5.43
C ASP A 36 17.66 33.36 4.77
N ASN A 37 17.18 33.08 3.54
CA ASN A 37 17.55 31.87 2.81
C ASN A 37 19.01 31.91 2.34
N ARG A 38 19.52 33.07 1.92
CA ARG A 38 20.96 33.24 1.61
C ARG A 38 21.82 33.03 2.85
N SER A 39 21.40 33.60 3.98
CA SER A 39 22.09 33.45 5.26
C SER A 39 22.13 31.98 5.69
N LEU A 40 21.03 31.24 5.49
CA LEU A 40 20.96 29.81 5.76
C LEU A 40 21.92 29.01 4.87
N ILE A 41 21.98 29.29 3.57
CA ILE A 41 22.93 28.64 2.64
C ILE A 41 24.38 28.92 3.05
N ASN A 42 24.69 30.16 3.40
CA ASN A 42 26.04 30.54 3.85
C ASN A 42 26.41 29.86 5.17
N ALA A 43 25.47 29.76 6.11
CA ALA A 43 25.65 29.05 7.38
C ALA A 43 25.84 27.53 7.17
N LEU A 44 25.14 26.92 6.20
CA LEU A 44 25.32 25.53 5.84
C LEU A 44 26.73 25.26 5.26
N ARG A 45 27.24 26.21 4.48
CA ARG A 45 28.56 26.10 3.84
C ARG A 45 29.71 26.33 4.81
N SER A 46 29.51 27.14 5.84
CA SER A 46 30.55 27.44 6.82
C SER A 46 30.99 26.20 7.62
N ALA A 47 32.26 26.15 8.00
CA ALA A 47 32.88 24.97 8.64
C ALA A 47 32.91 25.04 10.18
N THR A 48 32.55 26.18 10.76
CA THR A 48 32.60 26.45 12.20
C THR A 48 31.37 27.24 12.59
N THR A 49 30.53 26.63 13.40
CA THR A 49 29.43 27.30 14.09
C THR A 49 29.55 27.02 15.58
N THR A 50 29.43 28.07 16.37
CA THR A 50 29.23 27.95 17.82
C THR A 50 27.91 27.21 18.09
N PRO A 51 27.71 26.60 19.26
CA PRO A 51 26.46 25.91 19.59
C PRO A 51 25.22 26.80 19.37
N GLN A 52 25.32 28.08 19.71
CA GLN A 52 24.23 29.05 19.53
C GLN A 52 23.93 29.33 18.06
N GLU A 53 24.95 29.41 17.21
CA GLU A 53 24.76 29.56 15.75
C GLU A 53 24.17 28.29 15.14
N THR A 54 24.58 27.11 15.62
CA THR A 54 23.98 25.83 15.21
C THR A 54 22.50 25.77 15.59
N ASP A 55 22.14 26.18 16.81
CA ASP A 55 20.74 26.21 17.26
C ASP A 55 19.89 27.16 16.40
N THR A 56 20.42 28.36 16.13
CA THR A 56 19.77 29.35 15.27
C THR A 56 19.58 28.82 13.85
N PHE A 57 20.61 28.16 13.30
CA PHE A 57 20.54 27.52 12.00
C PHE A 57 19.48 26.41 11.95
N MET A 58 19.45 25.53 12.96
CA MET A 58 18.48 24.44 13.07
C MET A 58 17.05 24.97 13.20
N GLN A 59 16.84 26.09 13.90
CA GLN A 59 15.54 26.72 13.98
C GLN A 59 15.09 27.27 12.62
N SER A 60 15.97 28.00 11.92
CA SER A 60 15.68 28.54 10.58
C SER A 60 15.40 27.43 9.56
N LEU A 61 16.19 26.36 9.57
CA LEU A 61 15.97 25.18 8.74
C LEU A 61 14.63 24.51 9.06
N GLY A 62 14.27 24.40 10.34
CA GLY A 62 13.00 23.81 10.76
C GLY A 62 11.79 24.62 10.29
N ASN A 63 11.87 25.95 10.38
CA ASN A 63 10.85 26.87 9.87
C ASN A 63 10.70 26.75 8.35
N LEU A 64 11.83 26.67 7.63
CA LEU A 64 11.83 26.47 6.17
C LEU A 64 11.16 25.15 5.79
N MET A 65 11.50 24.06 6.49
CA MET A 65 10.95 22.72 6.26
C MET A 65 9.45 22.61 6.54
N THR A 66 8.94 23.34 7.54
CA THR A 66 7.55 23.19 8.00
C THR A 66 6.59 24.24 7.42
N GLY A 67 7.09 25.39 6.98
CA GLY A 67 6.27 26.51 6.46
C GLY A 67 6.62 27.03 5.06
N GLY A 68 7.77 26.67 4.49
CA GLY A 68 8.35 27.36 3.33
C GLY A 68 8.54 26.51 2.07
N ALA A 69 7.56 25.69 1.65
CA ALA A 69 7.77 24.72 0.56
C ALA A 69 8.28 25.30 -0.78
N SER A 70 7.83 26.49 -1.19
CA SER A 70 8.36 27.16 -2.38
C SER A 70 9.81 27.62 -2.17
N GLN A 71 10.05 28.29 -1.04
CA GLN A 71 11.36 28.80 -0.65
C GLN A 71 12.40 27.69 -0.46
N PHE A 72 11.96 26.52 0.03
CA PHE A 72 12.83 25.38 0.22
C PHE A 72 13.31 24.79 -1.11
N ARG A 73 12.44 24.72 -2.12
CA ARG A 73 12.84 24.28 -3.47
C ARG A 73 13.83 25.24 -4.12
N ASP A 74 13.60 26.54 -3.92
CA ASP A 74 14.52 27.60 -4.32
C ASP A 74 15.88 27.45 -3.64
N VAL A 75 15.92 27.11 -2.34
CA VAL A 75 17.16 26.81 -1.62
C VAL A 75 17.84 25.57 -2.18
N ILE A 76 17.13 24.44 -2.32
CA ILE A 76 17.70 23.18 -2.85
C ILE A 76 18.33 23.40 -4.24
N SER A 77 17.72 24.21 -5.10
CA SER A 77 18.25 24.42 -6.46
C SER A 77 19.63 25.09 -6.48
N GLU A 78 20.03 25.74 -5.39
CA GLU A 78 21.33 26.39 -5.23
C GLU A 78 22.36 25.54 -4.46
N LEU A 79 21.97 24.36 -3.98
CA LEU A 79 22.84 23.45 -3.22
C LEU A 79 23.51 22.43 -4.12
N ASP A 80 24.82 22.23 -3.93
CA ASP A 80 25.56 21.13 -4.54
C ASP A 80 25.43 19.82 -3.73
N ALA A 81 26.11 18.77 -4.17
CA ALA A 81 26.04 17.47 -3.49
C ALA A 81 26.63 17.50 -2.06
N ALA A 82 27.66 18.30 -1.80
CA ALA A 82 28.27 18.43 -0.48
C ALA A 82 27.37 19.21 0.47
N ASP A 83 26.71 20.26 -0.03
CA ASP A 83 25.71 21.03 0.70
C ASP A 83 24.50 20.17 1.08
N LEU A 84 23.96 19.39 0.13
CA LEU A 84 22.85 18.46 0.38
C LEU A 84 23.21 17.41 1.42
N ARG A 85 24.43 16.86 1.38
CA ARG A 85 24.95 15.95 2.39
C ARG A 85 24.99 16.59 3.78
N LYS A 86 25.52 17.81 3.90
CA LYS A 86 25.54 18.55 5.17
C LYS A 86 24.12 18.82 5.69
N MET A 87 23.21 19.24 4.80
CA MET A 87 21.82 19.52 5.19
C MET A 87 21.13 18.25 5.71
N ALA A 88 21.31 17.11 5.04
CA ALA A 88 20.81 15.83 5.51
C ALA A 88 21.40 15.44 6.88
N SER A 89 22.70 15.68 7.09
CA SER A 89 23.35 15.47 8.40
C SER A 89 22.72 16.33 9.50
N PHE A 90 22.42 17.61 9.25
CA PHE A 90 21.77 18.47 10.23
C PHE A 90 20.33 18.05 10.50
N LEU A 91 19.53 17.82 9.46
CA LEU A 91 18.13 17.37 9.57
C LEU A 91 17.98 16.06 10.38
N THR A 92 19.00 15.19 10.32
CA THR A 92 19.00 13.87 10.97
C THR A 92 19.91 13.77 12.20
N SER A 93 20.49 14.89 12.63
CA SER A 93 21.44 14.96 13.75
C SER A 93 20.79 14.56 15.08
N ASN A 94 19.51 14.89 15.25
CA ASN A 94 18.73 14.60 16.44
C ASN A 94 17.40 13.92 16.07
N SER A 95 17.11 12.77 16.67
CA SER A 95 15.89 12.00 16.36
C SER A 95 14.60 12.76 16.63
N ARG A 96 14.51 13.56 17.71
CA ARG A 96 13.30 14.34 18.02
C ARG A 96 13.07 15.46 17.01
N TYR A 97 14.14 16.13 16.59
CA TYR A 97 14.07 17.17 15.56
C TYR A 97 13.70 16.57 14.20
N PHE A 98 14.34 15.46 13.81
CA PHE A 98 13.98 14.76 12.58
C PHE A 98 12.50 14.34 12.58
N LEU A 99 12.03 13.73 13.68
CA LEU A 99 10.65 13.30 13.83
C LEU A 99 9.66 14.47 13.83
N SER A 100 9.98 15.61 14.43
CA SER A 100 9.08 16.77 14.41
C SER A 100 8.87 17.30 12.99
N ILE A 101 9.91 17.27 12.14
CA ILE A 101 9.81 17.61 10.72
C ILE A 101 9.07 16.51 9.96
N ALA A 102 9.40 15.23 10.16
CA ALA A 102 8.79 14.13 9.43
C ALA A 102 7.29 13.95 9.75
N ARG A 103 6.84 14.26 10.96
CA ARG A 103 5.41 14.24 11.35
C ARG A 103 4.64 15.47 10.83
N ASN A 104 5.34 16.53 10.40
CA ASN A 104 4.71 17.68 9.78
C ASN A 104 4.39 17.38 8.30
N LYS A 105 3.18 17.71 7.83
CA LYS A 105 2.75 17.46 6.45
C LYS A 105 3.70 18.06 5.39
N ASN A 106 4.13 19.31 5.59
CA ASN A 106 5.07 19.97 4.67
C ASN A 106 6.47 19.40 4.85
N GLY A 107 6.92 19.22 6.10
CA GLY A 107 8.23 18.65 6.41
C GLY A 107 8.43 17.27 5.81
N SER A 108 7.45 16.37 5.96
CA SER A 108 7.42 15.05 5.31
C SER A 108 7.55 15.16 3.79
N HIS A 109 6.76 16.03 3.16
CA HIS A 109 6.80 16.22 1.71
C HIS A 109 8.18 16.69 1.24
N LEU A 110 8.79 17.63 1.96
CA LEU A 110 10.10 18.17 1.61
C LEU A 110 11.24 17.18 1.89
N LEU A 111 11.14 16.37 2.95
CA LEU A 111 12.06 15.25 3.18
C LEU A 111 11.98 14.23 2.03
N GLN A 112 10.78 13.94 1.52
CA GLN A 112 10.60 13.08 0.35
C GLN A 112 11.24 13.67 -0.91
N GLU A 113 11.21 15.00 -1.10
CA GLU A 113 11.91 15.66 -2.22
C GLU A 113 13.44 15.60 -2.10
N LEU A 114 13.99 15.55 -0.88
CA LEU A 114 15.43 15.41 -0.64
C LEU A 114 15.96 14.00 -0.90
N LEU A 115 15.15 12.98 -0.60
CA LEU A 115 15.51 11.59 -0.81
C LEU A 115 15.78 11.31 -2.29
N GLY A 116 16.89 10.64 -2.58
CA GLY A 116 17.31 10.30 -3.94
C GLY A 116 18.01 11.44 -4.70
N LYS A 117 18.23 12.61 -4.08
CA LYS A 117 19.00 13.69 -4.70
C LYS A 117 20.49 13.35 -4.80
N THR A 118 21.05 12.73 -3.76
CA THR A 118 22.43 12.25 -3.74
C THR A 118 22.54 11.02 -2.84
N ALA A 119 23.40 10.06 -3.23
CA ALA A 119 23.63 8.86 -2.44
C ALA A 119 24.17 9.18 -1.04
N ASP A 120 25.05 10.18 -0.93
CA ASP A 120 25.63 10.60 0.35
C ASP A 120 24.58 11.15 1.33
N ALA A 121 23.66 12.00 0.86
CA ALA A 121 22.56 12.50 1.69
C ALA A 121 21.63 11.36 2.14
N ASP A 122 21.35 10.40 1.26
CA ASP A 122 20.50 9.26 1.55
C ASP A 122 21.06 8.40 2.70
N THR A 123 22.39 8.30 2.87
CA THR A 123 22.99 7.58 4.00
C THR A 123 22.57 8.13 5.37
N PHE A 124 22.39 9.45 5.48
CA PHE A 124 21.98 10.10 6.72
C PHE A 124 20.51 9.84 7.03
N PHE A 125 19.63 9.94 6.02
CA PHE A 125 18.22 9.60 6.16
C PHE A 125 18.03 8.12 6.49
N PHE A 126 18.76 7.24 5.81
CA PHE A 126 18.78 5.81 6.08
C PHE A 126 19.13 5.55 7.54
N ALA A 127 20.22 6.12 8.06
CA ALA A 127 20.60 5.97 9.47
C ALA A 127 19.57 6.58 10.44
N ALA A 128 18.85 7.63 10.06
CA ALA A 128 17.77 8.21 10.87
C ALA A 128 16.55 7.28 10.93
N PHE A 129 16.25 6.57 9.84
CA PHE A 129 15.13 5.63 9.78
C PHE A 129 15.31 4.51 10.80
N PHE A 130 16.47 3.88 10.89
CA PHE A 130 16.71 2.81 11.87
C PHE A 130 16.62 3.31 13.32
N ARG A 131 17.07 4.54 13.60
CA ARG A 131 17.04 5.11 14.96
C ARG A 131 15.62 5.32 15.49
N SER A 132 14.64 5.51 14.62
CA SER A 132 13.26 5.83 14.98
C SER A 132 12.23 5.08 14.13
N PHE A 133 12.55 3.85 13.73
CA PHE A 133 11.82 3.12 12.70
C PHE A 133 10.33 2.99 13.00
N LEU A 134 9.99 2.45 14.18
CA LEU A 134 8.59 2.28 14.59
C LEU A 134 7.85 3.60 14.69
N GLU A 135 8.48 4.61 15.31
CA GLU A 135 7.90 5.95 15.46
C GLU A 135 7.57 6.64 14.13
N ILE A 136 8.32 6.33 13.07
CA ILE A 136 8.11 6.82 11.71
C ILE A 136 7.03 5.99 11.02
N MET A 137 7.12 4.67 11.08
CA MET A 137 6.23 3.76 10.35
C MET A 137 4.80 3.72 10.91
N THR A 138 4.60 4.06 12.19
CA THR A 138 3.26 4.21 12.80
C THR A 138 2.75 5.65 12.82
N ASP A 139 3.33 6.54 12.00
CA ASP A 139 2.84 7.90 11.82
C ASP A 139 2.37 8.13 10.39
N LYS A 140 1.24 8.85 10.25
CA LYS A 140 0.59 9.11 8.96
C LYS A 140 1.45 9.89 7.98
N GLU A 141 2.22 10.88 8.45
CA GLU A 141 3.03 11.74 7.60
C GLU A 141 4.48 11.24 7.53
N ALA A 142 5.05 10.79 8.65
CA ALA A 142 6.44 10.37 8.68
C ALA A 142 6.69 9.09 7.87
N SER A 143 5.75 8.13 7.88
CA SER A 143 5.88 6.88 7.11
C SER A 143 6.13 7.11 5.63
N LYS A 144 5.56 8.17 5.04
CA LYS A 144 5.74 8.53 3.63
C LYS A 144 7.22 8.76 3.27
N VAL A 145 8.03 9.23 4.23
CA VAL A 145 9.46 9.44 4.05
C VAL A 145 10.18 8.09 3.86
N VAL A 146 9.83 7.06 4.63
CA VAL A 146 10.38 5.70 4.46
C VAL A 146 9.87 5.06 3.17
N ILE A 147 8.57 5.21 2.85
CA ILE A 147 8.00 4.70 1.60
C ILE A 147 8.69 5.32 0.38
N GLN A 148 9.02 6.62 0.42
CA GLN A 148 9.80 7.25 -0.64
C GLN A 148 11.24 6.74 -0.67
N GLY A 149 11.87 6.53 0.49
CA GLY A 149 13.18 5.89 0.60
C GLY A 149 13.21 4.53 -0.11
N LEU A 150 12.20 3.68 0.10
CA LEU A 150 12.08 2.38 -0.58
C LEU A 150 12.04 2.48 -2.11
N ARG A 151 11.61 3.61 -2.67
CA ARG A 151 11.61 3.85 -4.12
C ARG A 151 12.99 4.25 -4.63
N VAL A 152 13.64 5.19 -3.96
CA VAL A 152 14.84 5.89 -4.47
C VAL A 152 16.16 5.38 -3.94
N PHE A 153 16.18 4.66 -2.82
CA PHE A 153 17.40 4.13 -2.24
C PHE A 153 18.10 3.12 -3.16
N SER A 154 19.40 2.95 -2.97
CA SER A 154 20.17 1.89 -3.61
C SER A 154 19.68 0.50 -3.19
N ASN A 155 19.93 -0.52 -4.01
CA ASN A 155 19.57 -1.90 -3.67
C ASN A 155 20.18 -2.36 -2.34
N VAL A 156 21.43 -1.96 -2.04
CA VAL A 156 22.10 -2.28 -0.77
C VAL A 156 21.33 -1.74 0.44
N MET A 157 20.85 -0.50 0.36
CA MET A 157 20.03 0.09 1.43
C MET A 157 18.67 -0.60 1.53
N LYS A 158 18.04 -0.89 0.39
CA LYS A 158 16.77 -1.62 0.36
C LYS A 158 16.90 -3.01 1.01
N GLU A 159 17.90 -3.78 0.60
CA GLU A 159 18.24 -5.10 1.16
C GLU A 159 18.49 -5.07 2.67
N ALA A 160 19.10 -4.00 3.19
CA ALA A 160 19.31 -3.82 4.63
C ALA A 160 18.03 -3.40 5.38
N LEU A 161 17.11 -2.68 4.73
CA LEU A 161 15.85 -2.23 5.34
C LEU A 161 14.79 -3.35 5.40
N PHE A 162 14.78 -4.27 4.44
CA PHE A 162 13.74 -5.30 4.37
C PHE A 162 13.67 -6.23 5.58
N PRO A 163 14.78 -6.82 6.08
CA PRO A 163 14.74 -7.67 7.27
C PRO A 163 14.17 -6.91 8.47
N HIS A 164 14.47 -5.62 8.57
CA HIS A 164 14.00 -4.78 9.67
C HIS A 164 12.50 -4.47 9.58
N ILE A 165 11.97 -4.20 8.38
CA ILE A 165 10.51 -4.07 8.19
C ILE A 165 9.83 -5.41 8.50
N LEU A 166 10.40 -6.53 8.04
CA LEU A 166 9.83 -7.87 8.25
C LEU A 166 9.79 -8.25 9.74
N GLU A 167 10.86 -7.98 10.48
CA GLU A 167 10.95 -8.17 11.93
C GLU A 167 9.81 -7.49 12.68
N HIS A 168 9.39 -6.31 12.21
CA HIS A 168 8.34 -5.51 12.82
C HIS A 168 6.97 -5.67 12.14
N ALA A 169 6.83 -6.53 11.13
CA ALA A 169 5.62 -6.62 10.31
C ALA A 169 4.36 -6.91 11.14
N VAL A 170 4.44 -7.76 12.16
CA VAL A 170 3.31 -8.07 13.04
C VAL A 170 2.88 -6.86 13.87
N TYR A 171 3.84 -6.13 14.42
CA TYR A 171 3.55 -4.90 15.16
C TYR A 171 2.90 -3.85 14.26
N LEU A 172 3.47 -3.64 13.07
CA LEU A 172 2.95 -2.68 12.10
C LEU A 172 1.53 -3.07 11.64
N ALA A 173 1.28 -4.34 11.35
CA ALA A 173 -0.05 -4.81 10.94
C ALA A 173 -1.15 -4.53 11.99
N CYS A 174 -0.78 -4.50 13.27
CA CYS A 174 -1.69 -4.24 14.37
C CYS A 174 -1.75 -2.77 14.81
N ASP A 175 -1.08 -1.86 14.10
CA ASP A 175 -1.16 -0.42 14.34
C ASP A 175 -2.05 0.28 13.29
N GLN A 176 -2.74 1.35 13.69
CA GLN A 176 -3.69 2.09 12.85
C GLN A 176 -3.06 2.74 11.60
N HIS A 177 -1.78 3.13 11.69
CA HIS A 177 -1.03 3.73 10.59
C HIS A 177 0.01 2.74 10.07
N GLY A 178 0.57 1.90 10.95
CA GLY A 178 1.50 0.84 10.60
C GLY A 178 0.93 -0.14 9.58
N CYS A 179 -0.37 -0.48 9.63
CA CYS A 179 -0.96 -1.40 8.66
C CYS A 179 -1.00 -0.80 7.25
N VAL A 180 -1.22 0.51 7.15
CA VAL A 180 -1.16 1.26 5.89
C VAL A 180 0.28 1.30 5.39
N SER A 181 1.23 1.60 6.27
CA SER A 181 2.65 1.62 5.93
C SER A 181 3.15 0.26 5.45
N LEU A 182 2.77 -0.83 6.13
CA LEU A 182 3.14 -2.19 5.74
C LEU A 182 2.55 -2.56 4.37
N ASN A 183 1.28 -2.24 4.11
CA ASN A 183 0.66 -2.46 2.80
C ASN A 183 1.38 -1.67 1.69
N LEU A 184 1.77 -0.42 1.97
CA LEU A 184 2.56 0.38 1.04
C LEU A 184 3.94 -0.22 0.80
N CYS A 185 4.62 -0.75 1.83
CA CYS A 185 5.84 -1.52 1.64
C CYS A 185 5.57 -2.70 0.70
N ILE A 186 4.61 -3.57 1.00
CA ILE A 186 4.27 -4.74 0.15
C ILE A 186 3.99 -4.34 -1.31
N THR A 187 3.35 -3.19 -1.53
CA THR A 187 3.02 -2.68 -2.86
C THR A 187 4.21 -2.09 -3.61
N VAL A 188 5.04 -1.29 -2.92
CA VAL A 188 6.17 -0.55 -3.53
C VAL A 188 7.41 -1.44 -3.69
N LEU A 189 7.46 -2.57 -3.00
CA LEU A 189 8.50 -3.58 -3.19
C LEU A 189 8.34 -4.25 -4.55
N ASP A 190 9.14 -3.79 -5.51
CA ASP A 190 9.25 -4.39 -6.85
C ASP A 190 10.04 -5.70 -6.86
N ASP A 191 10.69 -6.07 -5.75
CA ASP A 191 11.50 -7.29 -5.66
C ASP A 191 10.65 -8.52 -5.29
N PRO A 192 10.57 -9.54 -6.17
CA PRO A 192 9.76 -10.73 -5.94
C PRO A 192 10.21 -11.56 -4.73
N HIS A 193 11.51 -11.61 -4.44
CA HIS A 193 12.06 -12.42 -3.35
C HIS A 193 11.64 -11.85 -2.00
N PHE A 194 11.79 -10.54 -1.80
CA PHE A 194 11.38 -9.89 -0.56
C PHE A 194 9.86 -9.90 -0.39
N ARG A 195 9.12 -9.71 -1.49
CA ARG A 195 7.67 -9.80 -1.46
C ARG A 195 7.20 -11.15 -0.92
N THR A 196 7.80 -12.27 -1.31
CA THR A 196 7.45 -13.60 -0.78
C THR A 196 7.57 -13.69 0.73
N PHE A 197 8.59 -13.09 1.36
CA PHE A 197 8.72 -13.11 2.83
C PHE A 197 7.60 -12.34 3.53
N PHE A 198 7.19 -11.19 3.00
CA PHE A 198 6.05 -10.45 3.55
C PHE A 198 4.75 -11.21 3.39
N LEU A 199 4.51 -11.80 2.21
CA LEU A 199 3.34 -12.64 1.97
C LEU A 199 3.30 -13.82 2.95
N HIS A 200 4.43 -14.50 3.15
CA HIS A 200 4.54 -15.59 4.11
C HIS A 200 4.29 -15.12 5.55
N ALA A 201 4.81 -13.96 5.97
CA ALA A 201 4.53 -13.39 7.28
C ALA A 201 3.04 -13.13 7.50
N VAL A 202 2.32 -12.67 6.47
CA VAL A 202 0.86 -12.49 6.52
C VAL A 202 0.12 -13.83 6.58
N VAL A 203 0.53 -14.83 5.80
CA VAL A 203 -0.04 -16.19 5.81
C VAL A 203 0.05 -16.84 7.19
N VAL A 204 1.23 -16.76 7.83
CA VAL A 204 1.47 -17.32 9.17
C VAL A 204 0.62 -16.63 10.24
N ASN A 205 0.33 -15.34 10.06
CA ASN A 205 -0.46 -14.53 11.00
C ASN A 205 -1.91 -14.30 10.53
N ALA A 206 -2.41 -15.06 9.54
CA ALA A 206 -3.70 -14.80 8.92
C ALA A 206 -4.86 -14.84 9.91
N VAL A 207 -4.89 -15.82 10.82
CA VAL A 207 -5.94 -15.96 11.85
C VAL A 207 -5.98 -14.75 12.79
N PRO A 208 -4.92 -14.41 13.56
CA PRO A 208 -4.97 -13.27 14.46
C PRO A 208 -5.20 -11.94 13.73
N PHE A 209 -4.64 -11.75 12.54
CA PHE A 209 -4.88 -10.54 11.75
C PHE A 209 -6.33 -10.42 11.31
N SER A 210 -6.98 -11.51 10.90
CA SER A 210 -8.39 -11.50 10.47
C SER A 210 -9.35 -11.09 11.60
N HIS A 211 -8.99 -11.34 12.85
CA HIS A 211 -9.73 -10.87 14.03
C HIS A 211 -9.42 -9.41 14.41
N HIS A 212 -8.27 -8.88 13.99
CA HIS A 212 -7.75 -7.59 14.46
C HIS A 212 -8.39 -6.40 13.72
N ALA A 213 -8.64 -5.29 14.44
CA ALA A 213 -9.26 -4.08 13.88
C ALA A 213 -8.44 -3.40 12.77
N TYR A 214 -7.12 -3.59 12.78
CA TYR A 214 -6.19 -3.08 11.76
C TYR A 214 -5.54 -4.20 10.93
N GLY A 215 -5.26 -5.35 11.54
CA GLY A 215 -4.57 -6.46 10.88
C GLY A 215 -5.36 -7.04 9.71
N ASN A 216 -6.70 -6.97 9.80
CA ASN A 216 -7.56 -7.41 8.71
C ASN A 216 -7.27 -6.65 7.42
N PHE A 217 -6.89 -5.37 7.47
CA PHE A 217 -6.54 -4.60 6.26
C PHE A 217 -5.28 -5.12 5.57
N VAL A 218 -4.37 -5.76 6.31
CA VAL A 218 -3.16 -6.38 5.73
C VAL A 218 -3.52 -7.67 5.02
N VAL A 219 -4.35 -8.52 5.63
CA VAL A 219 -4.84 -9.76 4.98
C VAL A 219 -5.67 -9.41 3.74
N GLN A 220 -6.57 -8.43 3.84
CA GLN A 220 -7.35 -7.91 2.72
C GLN A 220 -6.46 -7.43 1.57
N HIS A 221 -5.43 -6.64 1.89
CA HIS A 221 -4.50 -6.12 0.91
C HIS A 221 -3.77 -7.25 0.18
N VAL A 222 -3.27 -8.25 0.90
CA VAL A 222 -2.60 -9.41 0.31
C VAL A 222 -3.53 -10.21 -0.60
N LEU A 223 -4.78 -10.44 -0.19
CA LEU A 223 -5.77 -11.10 -1.05
C LEU A 223 -6.07 -10.29 -2.32
N ASP A 224 -6.06 -8.95 -2.25
CA ASP A 224 -6.27 -8.07 -3.41
C ASP A 224 -5.09 -8.04 -4.40
N LEU A 225 -3.92 -8.60 -4.01
CA LEU A 225 -2.81 -8.79 -4.93
C LEU A 225 -3.06 -9.95 -5.92
N ASN A 226 -4.10 -10.76 -5.70
CA ASN A 226 -4.50 -11.89 -6.54
C ASN A 226 -3.39 -12.92 -6.79
N ASP A 227 -2.46 -13.08 -5.84
CA ASP A 227 -1.53 -14.20 -5.83
C ASP A 227 -2.27 -15.46 -5.41
N LEU A 228 -2.49 -16.39 -6.35
CA LEU A 228 -3.29 -17.60 -6.11
C LEU A 228 -2.65 -18.55 -5.09
N HIS A 229 -1.32 -18.61 -5.04
CA HIS A 229 -0.62 -19.45 -4.05
C HIS A 229 -0.82 -18.90 -2.65
N CYS A 230 -0.59 -17.59 -2.47
CA CYS A 230 -0.80 -16.92 -1.19
C CYS A 230 -2.27 -16.95 -0.77
N THR A 231 -3.21 -16.74 -1.70
CA THR A 231 -4.66 -16.83 -1.45
C THR A 231 -5.04 -18.23 -0.94
N ARG A 232 -4.53 -19.28 -1.60
CA ARG A 232 -4.74 -20.66 -1.15
C ARG A 232 -4.16 -20.90 0.24
N ASP A 233 -2.95 -20.44 0.50
CA ASP A 233 -2.28 -20.67 1.78
C ASP A 233 -2.96 -19.89 2.92
N ILE A 234 -3.46 -18.67 2.67
CA ILE A 234 -4.33 -17.94 3.62
C ILE A 234 -5.62 -18.73 3.88
N ALA A 235 -6.27 -19.26 2.83
CA ALA A 235 -7.48 -20.06 2.99
C ALA A 235 -7.23 -21.30 3.86
N VAL A 236 -6.10 -22.00 3.63
CA VAL A 236 -5.68 -23.15 4.44
C VAL A 236 -5.45 -22.74 5.90
N SER A 237 -4.75 -21.63 6.15
CA SER A 237 -4.54 -21.10 7.51
C SER A 237 -5.85 -20.74 8.22
N LEU A 238 -6.89 -20.34 7.47
CA LEU A 238 -8.20 -19.94 8.01
C LEU A 238 -9.22 -21.09 8.09
N ARG A 239 -8.88 -22.30 7.65
CA ARG A 239 -9.75 -23.47 7.77
C ARG A 239 -10.09 -23.75 9.24
N GLY A 240 -11.37 -23.91 9.54
CA GLY A 240 -11.90 -24.07 10.91
C GLY A 240 -12.17 -22.75 11.64
N HIS A 241 -11.84 -21.61 11.02
CA HIS A 241 -12.06 -20.27 11.56
C HIS A 241 -13.07 -19.45 10.75
N CYS A 242 -13.40 -19.82 9.51
CA CYS A 242 -14.22 -19.02 8.61
C CYS A 242 -15.62 -18.74 9.17
N VAL A 243 -16.27 -19.71 9.81
CA VAL A 243 -17.60 -19.53 10.43
C VAL A 243 -17.52 -18.56 11.59
N GLY A 244 -16.49 -18.69 12.45
CA GLY A 244 -16.27 -17.78 13.57
C GLY A 244 -15.98 -16.34 13.12
N LEU A 245 -15.14 -16.18 12.10
CA LEU A 245 -14.82 -14.90 11.48
C LEU A 245 -16.03 -14.25 10.82
N SER A 246 -16.93 -15.05 10.22
CA SER A 246 -18.15 -14.56 9.58
C SER A 246 -19.15 -13.90 10.54
N PHE A 247 -19.06 -14.21 11.84
CA PHE A 247 -19.85 -13.52 12.88
C PHE A 247 -19.26 -12.16 13.29
N GLN A 248 -18.06 -11.80 12.82
CA GLN A 248 -17.33 -10.64 13.27
C GLN A 248 -17.17 -9.62 12.15
N LYS A 249 -17.18 -8.32 12.52
CA LYS A 249 -17.05 -7.22 11.57
C LYS A 249 -15.83 -7.33 10.66
N TYR A 250 -14.66 -7.56 11.24
CA TYR A 250 -13.39 -7.57 10.51
C TYR A 250 -13.18 -8.88 9.76
N GLY A 251 -13.48 -10.00 10.43
CA GLY A 251 -13.35 -11.34 9.87
C GLY A 251 -14.25 -11.60 8.67
N SER A 252 -15.48 -11.07 8.67
CA SER A 252 -16.41 -11.28 7.55
C SER A 252 -15.86 -10.74 6.23
N TYR A 253 -15.15 -9.61 6.23
CA TYR A 253 -14.52 -9.07 5.03
C TYR A 253 -13.46 -10.01 4.44
N ILE A 254 -12.70 -10.70 5.30
CA ILE A 254 -11.70 -11.69 4.87
C ILE A 254 -12.39 -12.88 4.24
N VAL A 255 -13.41 -13.43 4.92
CA VAL A 255 -14.15 -14.59 4.43
C VAL A 255 -14.85 -14.27 3.10
N GLU A 256 -15.42 -13.07 2.97
CA GLU A 256 -15.98 -12.62 1.69
C GLU A 256 -14.94 -12.55 0.58
N LYS A 257 -13.70 -12.13 0.85
CA LYS A 257 -12.62 -12.12 -0.15
C LYS A 257 -12.16 -13.53 -0.53
N LEU A 258 -12.11 -14.46 0.42
CA LEU A 258 -11.81 -15.86 0.11
C LEU A 258 -12.84 -16.51 -0.82
N LEU A 259 -14.06 -15.98 -0.90
CA LEU A 259 -15.07 -16.48 -1.86
C LEU A 259 -14.80 -16.03 -3.32
N ASN A 260 -13.77 -15.21 -3.59
CA ASN A 260 -13.48 -14.69 -4.94
C ASN A 260 -12.70 -15.67 -5.83
N THR A 261 -11.98 -16.64 -5.26
CA THR A 261 -11.22 -17.63 -6.03
C THR A 261 -11.71 -19.02 -5.71
N LYS A 262 -11.70 -19.91 -6.70
CA LYS A 262 -12.27 -21.25 -6.55
C LYS A 262 -11.61 -22.04 -5.43
N GLU A 263 -10.28 -22.01 -5.37
CA GLU A 263 -9.48 -22.76 -4.40
C GLU A 263 -9.79 -22.35 -2.96
N SER A 264 -9.92 -21.04 -2.70
CA SER A 264 -10.25 -20.53 -1.36
C SER A 264 -11.74 -20.62 -1.04
N MET A 265 -12.61 -20.50 -2.06
CA MET A 265 -14.07 -20.56 -1.90
C MET A 265 -14.53 -21.92 -1.37
N VAL A 266 -13.95 -23.02 -1.89
CA VAL A 266 -14.27 -24.37 -1.44
C VAL A 266 -14.05 -24.52 0.06
N VAL A 267 -12.94 -24.01 0.60
CA VAL A 267 -12.65 -24.06 2.05
C VAL A 267 -13.74 -23.36 2.87
N VAL A 268 -14.17 -22.17 2.44
CA VAL A 268 -15.21 -21.41 3.13
C VAL A 268 -16.54 -22.15 3.08
N VAL A 269 -16.93 -22.64 1.89
CA VAL A 269 -18.24 -23.27 1.68
C VAL A 269 -18.34 -24.61 2.41
N GLU A 270 -17.29 -25.42 2.40
CA GLU A 270 -17.21 -26.66 3.20
C GLU A 270 -17.47 -26.37 4.68
N GLU A 271 -16.81 -25.34 5.25
CA GLU A 271 -16.99 -25.00 6.67
C GLU A 271 -18.41 -24.46 6.98
N LEU A 272 -19.02 -23.73 6.04
CA LEU A 272 -20.44 -23.33 6.15
C LEU A 272 -21.38 -24.55 6.12
N LEU A 273 -21.08 -25.54 5.29
CA LEU A 273 -21.83 -26.80 5.21
C LEU A 273 -21.64 -27.69 6.44
N GLU A 274 -20.53 -27.56 7.17
CA GLU A 274 -20.28 -28.26 8.42
C GLU A 274 -21.01 -27.65 9.63
N CYS A 275 -21.58 -26.44 9.49
CA CYS A 275 -22.34 -25.80 10.56
C CYS A 275 -23.46 -26.70 11.11
N GLN A 276 -23.46 -26.93 12.41
CA GLN A 276 -24.49 -27.72 13.09
C GLN A 276 -25.65 -26.84 13.58
N GLY A 277 -26.84 -27.44 13.71
CA GLY A 277 -28.03 -26.77 14.21
C GLY A 277 -28.42 -25.54 13.39
N ASP A 278 -28.73 -24.44 14.09
CA ASP A 278 -29.20 -23.18 13.50
C ASP A 278 -28.07 -22.19 13.16
N ARG A 279 -26.79 -22.61 13.31
CA ARG A 279 -25.63 -21.71 13.21
C ARG A 279 -25.52 -21.02 11.86
N LEU A 280 -25.76 -21.75 10.76
CA LEU A 280 -25.76 -21.18 9.41
C LEU A 280 -26.91 -20.18 9.21
N MET A 281 -28.09 -20.45 9.79
CA MET A 281 -29.22 -19.52 9.78
C MET A 281 -28.91 -18.25 10.56
N ARG A 282 -28.26 -18.36 11.72
CA ARG A 282 -27.80 -17.22 12.52
C ARG A 282 -26.78 -16.36 11.77
N LEU A 283 -25.86 -16.98 11.01
CA LEU A 283 -24.98 -16.24 10.11
C LEU A 283 -25.78 -15.50 9.04
N ALA A 284 -26.68 -16.20 8.35
CA ALA A 284 -27.49 -15.65 7.27
C ALA A 284 -28.34 -14.44 7.70
N ARG A 285 -28.76 -14.38 8.97
CA ARG A 285 -29.52 -13.25 9.54
C ARG A 285 -28.65 -12.20 10.26
N GLY A 286 -27.38 -12.50 10.48
CA GLY A 286 -26.47 -11.63 11.23
C GLY A 286 -26.09 -10.38 10.45
N THR A 287 -25.61 -9.34 11.15
CA THR A 287 -25.18 -8.06 10.55
C THR A 287 -23.98 -8.18 9.60
N TYR A 288 -23.15 -9.22 9.78
CA TYR A 288 -21.94 -9.46 8.98
C TYR A 288 -22.07 -10.75 8.15
N GLY A 289 -22.42 -11.85 8.80
CA GLY A 289 -22.51 -13.17 8.17
C GLY A 289 -23.50 -13.27 7.00
N ASN A 290 -24.50 -12.39 6.93
CA ASN A 290 -25.45 -12.37 5.82
C ASN A 290 -24.74 -12.14 4.47
N PHE A 291 -23.73 -11.27 4.44
CA PHE A 291 -22.95 -10.97 3.24
C PHE A 291 -22.12 -12.17 2.81
N VAL A 292 -21.50 -12.87 3.76
CA VAL A 292 -20.75 -14.11 3.51
C VAL A 292 -21.66 -15.19 2.93
N VAL A 293 -22.79 -15.49 3.58
CA VAL A 293 -23.72 -16.55 3.13
C VAL A 293 -24.33 -16.20 1.77
N TYR A 294 -24.75 -14.94 1.58
CA TYR A 294 -25.27 -14.47 0.30
C TYR A 294 -24.24 -14.61 -0.82
N LYS A 295 -23.00 -14.17 -0.57
CA LYS A 295 -21.91 -14.28 -1.54
C LYS A 295 -21.59 -15.74 -1.86
N ALA A 296 -21.51 -16.61 -0.85
CA ALA A 296 -21.27 -18.04 -1.03
C ALA A 296 -22.31 -18.69 -1.96
N LEU A 297 -23.60 -18.38 -1.74
CA LEU A 297 -24.67 -18.83 -2.64
C LEU A 297 -24.51 -18.29 -4.06
N ARG A 298 -24.12 -17.02 -4.22
CA ARG A 298 -23.99 -16.39 -5.54
C ARG A 298 -22.83 -16.95 -6.35
N VAL A 299 -21.66 -17.12 -5.74
CA VAL A 299 -20.47 -17.62 -6.44
C VAL A 299 -20.62 -19.10 -6.78
N THR A 300 -21.18 -19.91 -5.87
CA THR A 300 -21.41 -21.34 -6.15
C THR A 300 -22.51 -21.57 -7.20
N GLN A 301 -23.49 -20.67 -7.29
CA GLN A 301 -24.51 -20.70 -8.35
C GLN A 301 -23.98 -20.29 -9.72
N ALA A 302 -23.01 -19.37 -9.79
CA ALA A 302 -22.46 -18.88 -11.04
C ALA A 302 -21.55 -19.93 -11.73
N GLU A 303 -20.86 -20.77 -10.96
CA GLU A 303 -19.99 -21.84 -11.45
C GLU A 303 -20.74 -23.17 -11.66
N VAL A 304 -21.79 -23.13 -12.48
CA VAL A 304 -22.85 -24.16 -12.63
C VAL A 304 -22.34 -25.60 -12.80
N ASN A 305 -21.16 -25.84 -13.40
CA ASN A 305 -20.66 -27.20 -13.59
C ASN A 305 -19.63 -27.65 -12.53
N ALA A 306 -18.89 -26.73 -11.91
CA ALA A 306 -17.79 -27.06 -11.02
C ALA A 306 -18.19 -27.06 -9.54
N THR A 307 -19.22 -26.28 -9.18
CA THR A 307 -19.67 -26.09 -7.79
C THR A 307 -21.18 -26.31 -7.61
N ALA A 308 -21.85 -26.95 -8.58
CA ALA A 308 -23.28 -27.22 -8.51
C ALA A 308 -23.69 -28.01 -7.25
N ASP A 309 -22.88 -28.98 -6.85
CA ASP A 309 -23.13 -29.77 -5.65
C ASP A 309 -23.06 -28.90 -4.39
N LEU A 310 -22.02 -28.05 -4.27
CA LEU A 310 -21.88 -27.10 -3.16
C LEU A 310 -23.05 -26.12 -3.09
N PHE A 311 -23.50 -25.59 -4.24
CA PHE A 311 -24.67 -24.72 -4.29
C PHE A 311 -25.93 -25.43 -3.81
N ARG A 312 -26.20 -26.63 -4.35
CA ARG A 312 -27.35 -27.45 -3.97
C ARG A 312 -27.34 -27.76 -2.48
N ASP A 313 -26.18 -28.09 -1.92
CA ASP A 313 -26.04 -28.44 -0.51
C ASP A 313 -26.27 -27.22 0.40
N LEU A 314 -25.78 -26.03 0.02
CA LEU A 314 -26.05 -24.79 0.74
C LEU A 314 -27.55 -24.45 0.73
N VAL A 315 -28.20 -24.57 -0.44
CA VAL A 315 -29.65 -24.36 -0.59
C VAL A 315 -30.41 -25.32 0.31
N ASN A 316 -30.10 -26.62 0.25
CA ASN A 316 -30.74 -27.64 1.07
C ASN A 316 -30.60 -27.38 2.57
N LYS A 317 -29.42 -26.94 3.01
CA LYS A 317 -29.13 -26.64 4.41
C LYS A 317 -29.87 -25.40 4.93
N LEU A 318 -30.11 -24.42 4.07
CA LEU A 318 -30.84 -23.18 4.41
C LEU A 318 -32.36 -23.30 4.23
N ARG A 319 -32.85 -24.23 3.39
CA ARG A 319 -34.27 -24.41 3.05
C ARG A 319 -35.20 -24.50 4.26
N PRO A 320 -34.88 -25.25 5.34
CA PRO A 320 -35.75 -25.34 6.52
C PRO A 320 -35.98 -24.01 7.23
N PHE A 321 -35.12 -23.01 7.01
CA PHE A 321 -35.16 -21.71 7.66
C PHE A 321 -35.70 -20.59 6.75
N ARG A 322 -36.20 -20.92 5.55
CA ARG A 322 -36.63 -19.96 4.52
C ARG A 322 -37.53 -18.85 5.06
N ASP A 323 -38.55 -19.18 5.85
CA ASP A 323 -39.48 -18.18 6.37
C ASP A 323 -38.84 -17.24 7.40
N LEU A 324 -37.86 -17.73 8.17
CA LEU A 324 -37.09 -16.91 9.12
C LEU A 324 -36.11 -15.96 8.43
N LEU A 325 -35.78 -16.22 7.16
CA LEU A 325 -34.93 -15.37 6.33
C LEU A 325 -35.72 -14.28 5.59
N ARG A 326 -37.06 -14.28 5.67
CA ARG A 326 -37.92 -13.22 5.12
C ARG A 326 -37.98 -12.02 6.08
N GLY A 327 -37.83 -10.81 5.55
CA GLY A 327 -38.08 -9.57 6.30
C GLY A 327 -36.89 -8.95 7.03
N SER A 328 -35.64 -9.24 6.62
CA SER A 328 -34.44 -8.65 7.22
C SER A 328 -33.32 -8.39 6.18
N TYR A 329 -32.08 -8.13 6.63
CA TYR A 329 -30.87 -8.03 5.78
C TYR A 329 -30.65 -9.27 4.87
N SER A 330 -31.31 -10.40 5.17
CA SER A 330 -31.23 -11.67 4.44
C SER A 330 -32.15 -11.81 3.22
N ASN A 331 -32.85 -10.75 2.78
CA ASN A 331 -33.81 -10.84 1.67
C ASN A 331 -33.17 -11.36 0.37
N GLY A 332 -31.90 -11.03 0.11
CA GLY A 332 -31.16 -11.57 -1.04
C GLY A 332 -30.99 -13.09 -0.99
N ILE A 333 -30.76 -13.64 0.21
CA ILE A 333 -30.65 -15.09 0.44
C ILE A 333 -32.01 -15.75 0.19
N ALA A 334 -33.08 -15.21 0.77
CA ALA A 334 -34.43 -15.73 0.55
C ALA A 334 -34.82 -15.70 -0.94
N GLY A 335 -34.42 -14.66 -1.68
CA GLY A 335 -34.63 -14.55 -3.12
C GLY A 335 -33.97 -15.68 -3.91
N ILE A 336 -32.72 -16.04 -3.59
CA ILE A 336 -32.01 -17.17 -4.22
C ILE A 336 -32.71 -18.49 -3.90
N LEU A 337 -33.11 -18.71 -2.63
CA LEU A 337 -33.81 -19.94 -2.25
C LEU A 337 -35.14 -20.11 -2.99
N ASN A 338 -35.83 -19.00 -3.30
CA ASN A 338 -37.10 -19.04 -4.04
C ASN A 338 -36.92 -19.32 -5.54
N SER A 339 -35.74 -19.07 -6.13
CA SER A 339 -35.53 -19.21 -7.58
C SER A 339 -35.05 -20.60 -8.00
N VAL A 340 -34.86 -21.51 -7.04
CA VAL A 340 -34.40 -22.90 -7.25
C VAL A 340 -35.55 -23.90 -7.00
N ASP A 341 -36.74 -23.40 -6.65
CA ASP A 341 -38.00 -24.16 -6.65
C ASP A 341 -38.56 -24.25 -8.08
#